data_AF-A0A737CIM3-F1
#
_entry.id   AF-A0A737CIM3-F1
#
_cell.length_a   1.000
_cell.length_b   1.000
_cell.length_c   1.000
_cell.angle_alpha   90.00
_cell.angle_beta   90.00
_cell.angle_gamma   90.00
#
_symmetry.space_group_name_H-M   'P 1'
#
loop_
_entity.id
_entity.type
_entity.pdbx_description
1 polymer ?
#
loop_
_entity_poly.entity_id
_entity_poly.type
_entity_poly.pdbx_seq_one_letter_code
_entity_poly.pdbx_strand_id
1 'polypeptide(L)' 'MRFLLGALMLLVSGSALATIDVMPFKDEAQEQQFRQLTEQLRCPKCQNNSIADSGSMIATDLRQKVYELIQEGKSNKE' A
#
# COMPACT_ATOMS: atom_id res chain seq x y z
N MET A 1 -21.04 23.63 -28.95
CA MET A 1 -20.03 23.84 -27.89
C MET A 1 -20.20 22.90 -26.68
N ARG A 2 -21.35 22.89 -25.98
CA ARG A 2 -21.54 22.11 -24.73
C ARG A 2 -21.38 20.59 -24.90
N PHE A 3 -21.90 20.03 -26.00
CA PHE A 3 -21.74 18.61 -26.34
C PHE A 3 -20.29 18.20 -26.67
N LEU A 4 -19.51 19.12 -27.27
CA LEU A 4 -18.09 18.89 -27.55
C LEU A 4 -17.24 18.87 -26.27
N LEU A 5 -17.55 19.73 -25.30
CA LEU A 5 -16.88 19.69 -23.98
C LEU A 5 -17.18 18.39 -23.22
N GLY A 6 -18.41 17.89 -23.29
CA GLY A 6 -18.78 16.62 -22.64
C GLY A 6 -18.07 15.41 -23.24
N ALA A 7 -17.97 15.35 -24.57
CA ALA A 7 -17.26 14.26 -25.26
C ALA A 7 -15.74 14.27 -24.97
N LEU A 8 -15.13 15.44 -24.84
CA LEU A 8 -13.71 15.58 -24.51
C LEU A 8 -13.39 15.16 -23.07
N MET A 9 -14.29 15.41 -22.11
CA MET A 9 -14.12 14.96 -20.72
C MET A 9 -14.17 13.43 -20.58
N LEU A 10 -14.98 12.76 -21.39
CA LEU A 10 -15.12 11.29 -21.36
C LEU A 10 -13.87 10.55 -21.86
N LEU A 11 -13.10 11.18 -22.76
CA LEU A 11 -11.87 10.63 -23.32
C LEU A 11 -10.68 10.68 -22.34
N VAL A 12 -10.78 11.45 -21.26
CA VAL A 12 -9.71 11.64 -20.26
C VAL A 12 -9.84 10.69 -19.06
N SER A 13 -10.87 9.83 -19.02
CA SER A 13 -11.00 8.76 -18.02
C SER A 13 -9.97 7.64 -18.27
N GLY A 14 -8.69 7.96 -18.08
CA GLY A 14 -7.57 7.05 -18.24
C GLY A 14 -7.50 5.98 -17.16
N SER A 15 -6.82 4.88 -17.51
CA SER A 15 -6.63 3.68 -16.71
C SER A 15 -5.82 3.96 -15.44
N ALA A 16 -6.36 3.65 -14.26
CA ALA A 16 -5.57 3.59 -13.04
C ALA A 16 -4.75 2.29 -13.03
N LEU A 17 -3.42 2.40 -13.13
CA LEU A 17 -2.51 1.26 -12.93
C LEU A 17 -2.21 1.15 -11.43
N ALA A 18 -2.79 0.15 -10.77
CA ALA A 18 -2.41 -0.21 -9.42
C ALA A 18 -1.22 -1.17 -9.48
N THR A 19 -0.07 -0.74 -8.96
CA THR A 19 1.04 -1.65 -8.70
C THR A 19 0.75 -2.39 -7.39
N ILE A 20 0.64 -3.72 -7.46
CA ILE A 20 0.44 -4.56 -6.28
C ILE A 20 1.78 -5.20 -5.97
N ASP A 21 2.39 -4.79 -4.86
CA ASP A 21 3.57 -5.45 -4.32
C ASP A 21 3.16 -6.82 -3.76
N VAL A 22 3.49 -7.90 -4.46
CA VAL A 22 3.28 -9.27 -4.00
C VAL A 22 4.52 -9.73 -3.24
N MET A 23 4.39 -9.84 -1.91
CA MET A 23 5.43 -10.40 -1.04
C MET A 23 5.16 -11.88 -0.76
N PRO A 24 6.15 -12.77 -0.93
CA PRO A 24 5.97 -14.19 -0.63
C PRO A 24 6.05 -14.44 0.89
N PHE A 25 4.99 -15.00 1.48
CA PHE A 25 4.97 -15.39 2.89
C PHE A 25 5.14 -16.91 3.05
N LYS A 26 5.67 -17.34 4.19
CA LYS A 26 5.84 -18.77 4.50
C LYS A 26 4.51 -19.47 4.75
N ASP A 27 3.58 -18.78 5.39
CA ASP A 27 2.26 -19.27 5.77
C ASP A 27 1.24 -18.11 5.86
N GLU A 28 -0.04 -18.45 5.97
CA GLU A 28 -1.12 -17.45 6.10
C GLU A 28 -0.99 -16.62 7.38
N ALA A 29 -0.36 -17.16 8.44
CA ALA A 29 -0.20 -16.44 9.70
C ALA A 29 0.76 -15.26 9.55
N GLN A 30 1.89 -15.45 8.83
CA GLN A 30 2.81 -14.36 8.50
C GLN A 30 2.15 -13.29 7.62
N GLU A 31 1.33 -13.70 6.63
CA GLU A 31 0.60 -12.74 5.80
C GLU A 31 -0.39 -11.92 6.63
N GLN A 32 -1.15 -12.57 7.51
CA GLN A 32 -2.09 -11.89 8.40
C GLN A 32 -1.38 -10.94 9.35
N GLN A 33 -0.25 -11.36 9.93
CA GLN A 33 0.58 -10.51 10.80
C GLN A 33 1.08 -9.27 10.03
N PHE A 34 1.55 -9.45 8.79
CA PHE A 34 1.99 -8.36 7.94
C PHE A 34 0.85 -7.36 7.66
N ARG A 35 -0.33 -7.85 7.27
CA ARG A 35 -1.51 -7.01 7.04
C ARG A 35 -1.89 -6.21 8.29
N GLN A 36 -1.96 -6.87 9.44
CA GLN A 36 -2.29 -6.22 10.70
C GLN A 36 -1.31 -5.12 11.08
N LEU A 37 0.00 -5.36 10.95
CA LEU A 37 1.02 -4.35 11.28
C LEU A 37 0.97 -3.17 10.32
N THR A 38 0.86 -3.43 9.02
CA THR A 38 0.86 -2.37 8.00
C THR A 38 -0.41 -1.51 8.01
N GLU A 39 -1.53 -2.02 8.51
CA GLU A 39 -2.75 -1.23 8.76
C GLU A 39 -2.65 -0.34 10.00
N GLN A 40 -1.94 -0.78 11.03
CA GLN A 40 -1.79 -0.04 12.30
C GLN A 40 -0.75 1.08 12.21
N LEU A 41 0.33 0.86 11.44
CA LEU A 41 1.42 1.83 11.29
C LEU A 41 0.99 2.98 10.36
N ARG A 42 1.15 4.22 10.85
CA ARG A 42 0.83 5.44 10.10
C ARG A 42 2.04 5.95 9.33
N CYS A 43 1.83 6.40 8.10
CA CYS A 43 2.88 7.07 7.32
C CYS A 43 3.04 8.53 7.79
N PRO A 44 4.18 8.94 8.38
CA PRO A 44 4.37 10.29 8.92
C PRO A 44 4.50 11.39 7.86
N LYS A 45 4.69 11.02 6.58
CA LYS A 45 4.81 11.95 5.45
C LYS A 45 3.56 11.99 4.58
N CYS A 46 2.53 11.22 4.91
CA CYS A 46 1.33 11.06 4.11
C CYS A 46 0.13 11.75 4.78
N GLN A 47 -1.02 11.76 4.11
CA GLN A 47 -2.29 12.30 4.62
C GLN A 47 -2.90 11.43 5.74
N ASN A 48 -2.11 11.07 6.76
CA ASN A 48 -2.51 10.20 7.88
C ASN A 48 -3.01 8.80 7.45
N ASN A 49 -2.63 8.35 6.25
CA ASN A 49 -2.93 7.00 5.79
C ASN A 49 -2.05 5.98 6.51
N SER A 50 -2.52 4.73 6.59
CA SER A 50 -1.68 3.61 6.99
C SER A 50 -0.57 3.38 5.95
N ILE A 51 0.50 2.69 6.34
CA ILE A 51 1.54 2.31 5.37
C ILE A 51 1.03 1.25 4.37
N ALA A 52 -0.06 0.55 4.69
CA ALA A 52 -0.76 -0.34 3.75
C ALA A 52 -1.49 0.42 2.62
N ASP A 53 -2.07 1.58 2.92
CA ASP A 53 -2.90 2.36 1.97
C ASP A 53 -2.10 3.49 1.28
N SER A 54 -1.03 3.96 1.90
CA SER A 54 -0.20 5.01 1.32
C SER A 54 0.67 4.48 0.17
N GLY A 55 0.52 5.04 -1.03
CA GLY A 55 1.41 4.80 -2.17
C GLY A 55 2.73 5.59 -2.16
N SER A 56 3.11 6.23 -1.06
CA SER A 56 4.38 6.97 -0.97
C SER A 56 5.60 6.04 -0.91
N MET A 57 6.76 6.51 -1.40
CA MET A 57 8.01 5.74 -1.34
C MET A 57 8.37 5.34 0.11
N ILE A 58 8.16 6.22 1.08
CA ILE A 58 8.44 5.92 2.48
C ILE A 58 7.52 4.82 3.04
N ALA A 59 6.27 4.72 2.58
CA ALA A 59 5.39 3.62 2.97
C ALA A 59 5.85 2.28 2.37
N THR A 60 6.39 2.30 1.15
CA THR A 60 7.02 1.11 0.56
C THR A 60 8.24 0.65 1.36
N ASP A 61 9.14 1.57 1.74
CA ASP A 61 10.31 1.24 2.56
C ASP A 61 9.90 0.66 3.92
N LEU A 62 8.88 1.24 4.55
CA LEU A 62 8.35 0.76 5.83
C LEU A 62 7.68 -0.62 5.70
N ARG A 63 6.92 -0.88 4.63
CA ARG A 63 6.34 -2.19 4.33
C ARG A 63 7.44 -3.23 4.14
N GLN A 64 8.48 -2.91 3.37
CA GLN A 64 9.63 -3.79 3.20
C GLN A 64 10.30 -4.10 4.54
N LYS A 65 10.44 -3.10 5.42
CA LYS A 65 11.04 -3.32 6.74
C LYS A 65 10.19 -4.23 7.63
N VAL A 66 8.88 -4.03 7.65
CA VAL A 66 7.95 -4.91 8.39
C VAL A 66 8.04 -6.35 7.88
N TYR A 67 8.12 -6.53 6.56
CA TYR A 67 8.28 -7.85 5.95
C TYR A 67 9.57 -8.53 6.41
N GLU A 68 10.72 -7.84 6.37
CA GLU A 68 12.00 -8.38 6.88
C GLU A 68 11.89 -8.85 8.34
N LEU A 69 11.29 -8.04 9.20
CA LEU A 69 11.14 -8.36 10.63
C LEU A 69 10.28 -9.61 10.87
N ILE A 70 9.22 -9.79 10.06
CA ILE A 70 8.38 -11.01 10.11
C ILE A 70 9.17 -12.24 9.65
N GLN A 71 10.00 -12.10 8.63
CA GLN A 71 10.86 -13.18 8.15
C GLN A 71 11.95 -13.56 9.16
N GLU A 72 12.45 -12.58 9.92
CA GLU A 72 13.38 -12.80 11.04
C GLU A 72 12.73 -13.47 12.26
N GLY A 73 11.39 -13.64 12.26
CA GLY A 73 10.64 -14.23 13.38
C GLY A 73 10.48 -13.28 14.57
N LYS A 74 10.66 -11.96 14.38
CA LYS A 74 10.42 -10.98 15.43
C LYS A 74 8.93 -10.86 15.70
N SER A 75 8.55 -10.97 16.97
CA SER A 75 7.16 -10.81 17.41
C SER A 75 6.76 -9.34 17.43
N ASN A 76 5.45 -9.06 17.31
CA ASN A 76 4.80 -7.74 17.14
C ASN A 76 5.09 -6.64 18.20
N LYS A 77 6.11 -6.77 19.06
CA LYS A 77 6.35 -5.89 20.21
C LYS A 77 7.82 -5.53 20.48
N GLU A 78 8.73 -5.73 19.54
CA GLU A 78 10.06 -5.12 19.60
C GLU A 78 10.09 -3.72 18.96
#